data_AF-A0A1Y1X3I5-F1
#
_entry.id   AF-A0A1Y1X3I5-F1
#
_cell.length_a   1.000
_cell.length_b   1.000
_cell.length_c   1.000
_cell.angle_alpha   90.00
_cell.angle_beta   90.00
_cell.angle_gamma   90.00
#
_symmetry.space_group_name_H-M   'P 1'
#
loop_
_entity.id
_entity.type
_entity.pdbx_description
1 polymer ?
#
loop_
_entity_poly.entity_id
_entity_poly.type
_entity_poly.pdbx_seq_one_letter_code
_entity_poly.pdbx_strand_id
1 'polypeptide(L)'
;MFAEHLRTPQQIKARFRRPYIFSSTLRRILSLPTPPHPTMKTKGAVRRGNRELANFTDPYAEDYIDSKPEIVRVQPHQRFAIAYLVTVLCGSFINLLVDSSTHTHYFTRKGNLFNAYFVKYGWAWTSGCFLLFSAFSSTYRSKKKTLASLLRWFLASMYWYIVTQRFFGPPITDRVYILSGGACSLPGIYDSYSCKRKGGLWFGGHDLSGHCLLLIHSSLFLWEELQVLLFDARVYKHIQRSFWQRNVSKFLFSLWGLWWWMLIMTSIYFHNFYETLSGTLCGYGFWFIAYVVIYPNTLFPGTP
;
A
#
# COMPACT_ATOMS: atom_id res chain seq x y z
N MET A 1 -27.45 18.12 -55.26
CA MET A 1 -26.55 19.29 -55.24
C MET A 1 -25.64 19.18 -54.03
N PHE A 2 -24.37 18.85 -54.29
CA PHE A 2 -23.13 19.26 -53.62
C PHE A 2 -23.09 19.29 -52.07
N ALA A 3 -22.40 18.37 -51.36
CA ALA A 3 -20.96 18.02 -51.31
C ALA A 3 -20.13 18.84 -50.28
N GLU A 4 -19.49 18.08 -49.39
CA GLU A 4 -18.20 18.30 -48.70
C GLU A 4 -17.97 19.52 -47.78
N HIS A 5 -17.56 19.29 -46.53
CA HIS A 5 -16.13 19.17 -46.20
C HIS A 5 -15.90 18.72 -44.74
N LEU A 6 -15.18 17.60 -44.59
CA LEU A 6 -14.61 17.09 -43.35
C LEU A 6 -13.50 18.02 -42.86
N ARG A 7 -13.38 18.24 -41.54
CA ARG A 7 -12.12 18.70 -40.92
C ARG A 7 -11.81 17.93 -39.64
N THR A 8 -10.61 17.37 -39.64
CA THR A 8 -9.94 16.52 -38.66
C THR A 8 -9.41 17.31 -37.46
N PRO A 9 -9.27 16.73 -36.26
CA PRO A 9 -8.54 17.36 -35.17
C PRO A 9 -7.06 16.96 -35.21
N GLN A 10 -6.27 17.68 -36.02
CA GLN A 10 -4.80 17.59 -36.04
C GLN A 10 -4.08 18.83 -35.49
N GLN A 11 -4.75 19.73 -34.77
CA GLN A 11 -4.16 21.00 -34.33
C GLN A 11 -4.34 21.33 -32.83
N ILE A 12 -3.86 20.44 -31.95
CA ILE A 12 -3.34 20.86 -30.64
C ILE A 12 -1.98 20.17 -30.43
N LYS A 13 -0.99 20.60 -31.21
CA LYS A 13 0.44 20.25 -31.07
C LYS A 13 1.26 21.53 -31.16
N ALA A 14 1.32 22.30 -30.08
CA ALA A 14 2.30 23.39 -29.94
C ALA A 14 2.46 23.85 -28.48
N ARG A 15 2.95 22.97 -27.59
CA ARG A 15 3.75 23.39 -26.44
C ARG A 15 4.53 22.19 -25.90
N PHE A 16 5.83 22.41 -25.65
CA PHE A 16 6.87 21.44 -25.25
C PHE A 16 7.60 20.67 -26.37
N ARG A 17 8.49 21.39 -27.07
CA ARG A 17 9.75 20.83 -27.59
C ARG A 17 10.92 21.57 -26.93
N ARG A 18 11.74 20.87 -26.14
CA ARG A 18 13.21 21.01 -26.09
C ARG A 18 13.81 19.71 -25.52
N PRO A 19 14.62 18.97 -26.28
CA PRO A 19 15.57 18.00 -25.73
C PRO A 19 16.93 18.69 -25.55
N TYR A 20 17.57 18.51 -24.39
CA TYR A 20 18.98 18.85 -24.23
C TYR A 20 19.82 17.68 -24.74
N ILE A 21 20.55 17.95 -25.83
CA ILE A 21 21.69 17.17 -26.31
C ILE A 21 22.92 17.74 -25.58
N PHE A 22 23.75 16.89 -24.98
CA PHE A 22 25.18 17.17 -24.90
C PHE A 22 25.98 15.94 -25.31
N SER A 23 26.81 16.16 -26.32
CA SER A 23 27.72 15.21 -26.95
C SER A 23 28.96 14.98 -26.09
N SER A 24 29.47 13.77 -26.18
CA SER A 24 30.82 13.32 -25.83
C SER A 24 31.93 14.27 -26.28
N THR A 25 32.93 14.53 -25.41
CA THR A 25 34.39 14.36 -25.63
C THR A 25 35.20 15.24 -24.68
N LEU A 26 35.79 14.65 -23.63
CA LEU A 26 37.16 14.90 -23.09
C LEU A 26 37.37 13.93 -21.89
N ARG A 27 37.87 12.71 -22.13
CA ARG A 27 39.27 12.30 -21.89
C ARG A 27 39.77 12.76 -20.52
N ARG A 28 39.88 11.86 -19.54
CA ARG A 28 41.19 11.25 -19.15
C ARG A 28 42.31 12.28 -19.27
N ILE A 29 42.69 12.90 -18.15
CA ILE A 29 44.00 13.51 -17.85
C ILE A 29 43.94 13.89 -16.35
N LEU A 30 44.99 13.50 -15.60
CA LEU A 30 45.32 13.82 -14.20
C LEU A 30 44.67 12.91 -13.12
N SER A 31 45.21 11.73 -12.78
CA SER A 31 46.37 11.50 -11.89
C SER A 31 46.35 12.38 -10.63
N LEU A 32 45.78 11.85 -9.55
CA LEU A 32 45.90 12.38 -8.20
C LEU A 32 47.35 12.22 -7.70
N PRO A 33 48.06 13.29 -7.31
CA PRO A 33 49.21 13.15 -6.42
C PRO A 33 48.72 13.15 -4.97
N THR A 34 49.14 12.16 -4.19
CA THR A 34 49.04 12.17 -2.73
C THR A 34 50.05 13.20 -2.16
N PRO A 35 49.64 14.10 -1.25
CA PRO A 35 50.60 14.92 -0.51
C PRO A 35 51.22 14.14 0.67
N PRO A 36 52.50 14.39 1.01
CA PRO A 36 53.21 13.68 2.07
C PRO A 36 52.87 14.21 3.47
N HIS A 37 52.96 13.32 4.47
CA HIS A 37 52.99 13.67 5.89
C HIS A 37 54.11 14.68 6.21
N PRO A 38 53.85 15.77 6.94
CA PRO A 38 54.91 16.58 7.53
C PRO A 38 55.27 16.05 8.93
N THR A 39 56.53 15.65 9.08
CA THR A 39 57.19 15.41 10.37
C THR A 39 57.48 16.74 11.08
N MET A 40 57.23 16.75 12.38
CA MET A 40 57.55 17.84 13.32
C MET A 40 59.03 18.26 13.22
N LYS A 41 59.27 19.57 13.03
CA LYS A 41 60.47 20.23 13.55
C LYS A 41 60.09 21.56 14.21
N THR A 42 60.40 21.61 15.50
CA THR A 42 60.34 22.75 16.41
C THR A 42 61.41 23.79 16.07
N LYS A 43 61.01 25.06 15.94
CA LYS A 43 61.83 26.23 16.33
C LYS A 43 60.91 27.38 16.73
N GLY A 44 61.01 27.81 17.98
CA GLY A 44 60.32 28.99 18.49
C GLY A 44 61.04 30.29 18.12
N ALA A 45 60.25 31.34 17.95
CA ALA A 45 60.67 32.73 18.12
C ALA A 45 59.44 33.57 18.44
N VAL A 46 59.53 34.31 19.55
CA VAL A 46 58.51 35.15 20.17
C VAL A 46 58.34 36.46 19.39
N ARG A 47 57.10 36.87 19.07
CA ARG A 47 56.72 38.29 19.03
C ARG A 47 55.19 38.53 19.04
N ARG A 48 54.76 39.24 20.10
CA ARG A 48 53.66 40.22 20.25
C ARG A 48 52.43 40.14 19.32
N GLY A 49 51.27 40.14 19.96
CA GLY A 49 50.21 41.10 19.63
C GLY A 49 48.81 40.53 19.45
N ASN A 50 47.92 40.96 20.33
CA ASN A 50 46.46 41.07 20.19
C ASN A 50 45.59 39.81 20.31
N ARG A 51 44.76 39.86 21.35
CA ARG A 51 43.49 39.15 21.50
C ARG A 51 42.61 39.38 20.26
N GLU A 52 42.37 38.31 19.52
CA GLU A 52 41.06 38.07 18.91
C GLU A 52 40.67 36.63 19.30
N LEU A 53 39.59 36.49 20.07
CA LEU A 53 38.90 35.21 20.21
C LEU A 53 38.37 34.86 18.82
N ALA A 54 39.12 34.05 18.08
CA ALA A 54 38.58 33.38 16.92
C ALA A 54 37.48 32.44 17.41
N ASN A 55 36.22 32.77 17.05
CA ASN A 55 35.10 31.85 17.14
C ASN A 55 35.50 30.56 16.44
N PHE A 56 35.77 29.51 17.21
CA PHE A 56 35.85 28.14 16.72
C PHE A 56 34.43 27.70 16.40
N THR A 57 33.90 28.17 15.27
CA THR A 57 32.73 27.57 14.65
C THR A 57 33.19 26.26 14.03
N ASP A 58 32.78 25.16 14.62
CA ASP A 58 32.96 23.83 14.07
C ASP A 58 32.43 23.80 12.62
N PRO A 59 33.28 23.60 11.60
CA PRO A 59 32.85 23.57 10.20
C PRO A 59 31.93 22.39 9.87
N TYR A 60 31.68 21.50 10.83
CA TYR A 60 30.70 20.41 10.74
C TYR A 60 29.36 20.71 11.44
N ALA A 61 29.22 21.85 12.12
CA ALA A 61 27.99 22.18 12.86
C ALA A 61 26.83 22.60 11.94
N GLU A 62 27.10 23.17 10.76
CA GLU A 62 26.04 23.56 9.82
C GLU A 62 25.42 22.36 9.08
N ASP A 63 26.19 21.28 8.88
CA ASP A 63 25.71 20.09 8.15
C ASP A 63 24.75 19.22 8.97
N TYR A 64 24.66 19.44 10.29
CA TYR A 64 23.78 18.66 11.17
C TYR A 64 22.36 19.22 11.27
N ILE A 65 22.11 20.49 10.88
CA ILE A 65 20.89 21.21 11.27
C ILE A 65 19.78 21.23 10.20
N ASP A 66 20.03 20.88 8.94
CA ASP A 66 18.99 20.96 7.87
C ASP A 66 18.65 19.63 7.20
N SER A 67 18.52 18.54 7.98
CA SER A 67 17.71 17.41 7.53
C SER A 67 16.23 17.73 7.78
N LYS A 68 15.62 18.53 6.89
CA LYS A 68 14.15 18.67 6.90
C LYS A 68 13.54 17.28 6.92
N PRO A 69 12.60 16.98 7.83
CA PRO A 69 11.93 15.69 7.83
C PRO A 69 11.33 15.50 6.44
N GLU A 70 11.71 14.42 5.76
CA GLU A 70 11.19 14.10 4.43
C GLU A 70 9.68 13.93 4.57
N ILE A 71 8.93 14.97 4.23
CA ILE A 71 7.47 14.98 4.39
C ILE A 71 6.92 13.91 3.47
N VAL A 72 6.32 12.88 4.07
CA VAL A 72 5.64 11.78 3.36
C VAL A 72 4.59 12.37 2.42
N ARG A 73 4.89 12.40 1.12
CA ARG A 73 4.06 13.07 0.13
C ARG A 73 3.02 12.10 -0.44
N VAL A 74 1.81 12.16 0.11
CA VAL A 74 0.67 11.38 -0.38
C VAL A 74 0.27 11.85 -1.79
N GLN A 75 0.21 10.93 -2.74
CA GLN A 75 -0.18 11.22 -4.12
C GLN A 75 -1.68 11.56 -4.23
N PRO A 76 -2.13 12.35 -5.23
CA PRO A 76 -3.53 12.75 -5.33
C PRO A 76 -4.52 11.57 -5.35
N HIS A 77 -4.19 10.48 -6.04
CA HIS A 77 -5.05 9.29 -6.09
C HIS A 77 -5.10 8.51 -4.78
N GLN A 78 -4.04 8.60 -3.96
CA GLN A 78 -3.95 7.94 -2.66
C GLN A 78 -4.91 8.56 -1.63
N ARG A 79 -5.33 9.81 -1.84
CA ARG A 79 -6.34 10.47 -1.01
C ARG A 79 -7.67 9.74 -1.00
N PHE A 80 -7.96 8.95 -2.04
CA PHE A 80 -9.13 8.09 -2.08
C PHE A 80 -9.17 7.08 -0.93
N ALA A 81 -8.01 6.71 -0.37
CA ALA A 81 -7.96 5.87 0.82
C ALA A 81 -8.77 6.46 1.98
N ILE A 82 -8.95 7.78 2.10
CA ILE A 82 -9.80 8.40 3.14
C ILE A 82 -11.25 7.90 3.07
N ALA A 83 -11.74 7.51 1.89
CA ALA A 83 -13.10 7.03 1.70
C ALA A 83 -13.40 5.75 2.50
N TYR A 84 -12.42 4.86 2.72
CA TYR A 84 -12.64 3.66 3.55
C TYR A 84 -12.74 4.01 5.04
N LEU A 85 -11.97 4.99 5.53
CA LEU A 85 -12.12 5.50 6.91
C LEU A 85 -13.53 6.07 7.10
N VAL A 86 -13.98 6.93 6.19
CA VAL A 86 -15.33 7.50 6.22
C VAL A 86 -16.39 6.39 6.18
N THR A 87 -16.19 5.38 5.32
CA THR A 87 -17.09 4.23 5.20
C THR A 87 -17.24 3.48 6.51
N VAL A 88 -16.13 3.18 7.18
CA VAL A 88 -16.11 2.47 8.46
C VAL A 88 -16.74 3.32 9.55
N LEU A 89 -16.39 4.61 9.65
CA LEU A 89 -16.97 5.52 10.65
C LEU A 89 -18.49 5.65 10.49
N CYS A 90 -18.96 5.91 9.27
CA CYS A 90 -20.40 6.00 8.98
C CYS A 90 -21.10 4.65 9.22
N GLY A 91 -20.50 3.53 8.79
CA GLY A 91 -21.05 2.20 8.99
C GLY A 91 -21.19 1.84 10.48
N SER A 92 -20.15 2.11 11.27
CA SER A 92 -20.20 1.91 12.72
C SER A 92 -21.15 2.86 13.42
N PHE A 93 -21.30 4.11 12.94
CA PHE A 93 -22.32 5.01 13.47
C PHE A 93 -23.74 4.46 13.20
N ILE A 94 -23.99 3.96 12.00
CA ILE A 94 -25.27 3.32 11.66
C ILE A 94 -25.47 2.04 12.51
N ASN A 95 -24.43 1.24 12.76
CA ASN A 95 -24.50 0.08 13.64
C ASN A 95 -25.00 0.44 15.05
N LEU A 96 -24.64 1.62 15.58
CA LEU A 96 -25.14 2.10 16.88
C LEU A 96 -26.62 2.53 16.83
N LEU A 97 -27.11 2.97 15.67
CA LEU A 97 -28.49 3.41 15.50
C LEU A 97 -29.44 2.26 15.16
N VAL A 98 -28.92 1.22 14.50
CA VAL A 98 -29.71 0.07 14.05
C VAL A 98 -29.65 -1.02 15.11
N ASP A 99 -30.79 -1.30 15.73
CA ASP A 99 -30.93 -2.47 16.58
C ASP A 99 -30.81 -3.75 15.73
N SER A 100 -29.61 -4.31 15.71
CA SER A 100 -29.27 -5.47 14.88
C SER A 100 -30.03 -6.74 15.31
N SER A 101 -30.75 -6.70 16.44
CA SER A 101 -31.54 -7.82 16.94
C SER A 101 -32.93 -7.95 16.29
N THR A 102 -33.44 -6.90 15.62
CA THR A 102 -34.84 -6.86 15.16
C THR A 102 -35.04 -7.05 13.65
N HIS A 103 -33.97 -6.99 12.84
CA HIS A 103 -34.07 -7.00 11.37
C HIS A 103 -33.22 -8.10 10.70
N THR A 104 -33.83 -9.23 10.34
CA THR A 104 -33.15 -10.31 9.61
C THR A 104 -33.19 -10.08 8.09
N HIS A 105 -32.25 -9.32 7.54
CA HIS A 105 -32.07 -9.14 6.09
C HIS A 105 -30.97 -10.04 5.52
N TYR A 106 -30.96 -10.25 4.20
CA TYR A 106 -30.00 -11.13 3.52
C TYR A 106 -28.54 -10.91 3.94
N PHE A 107 -28.10 -9.64 4.02
CA PHE A 107 -26.73 -9.27 4.37
C PHE A 107 -26.37 -9.46 5.85
N THR A 108 -27.35 -9.59 6.74
CA THR A 108 -27.11 -9.90 8.18
C THR A 108 -26.76 -11.37 8.40
N ARG A 109 -27.13 -12.25 7.46
CA ARG A 109 -26.86 -13.68 7.57
C ARG A 109 -25.38 -13.95 7.30
N LYS A 110 -24.67 -14.55 8.26
CA LYS A 110 -23.25 -14.94 8.13
C LYS A 110 -22.99 -15.84 6.90
N GLY A 111 -23.96 -16.70 6.55
CA GLY A 111 -23.89 -17.62 5.42
C GLY A 111 -24.42 -17.06 4.08
N ASN A 112 -24.57 -15.74 3.92
CA ASN A 112 -24.96 -15.19 2.62
C ASN A 112 -23.90 -15.50 1.55
N LEU A 113 -24.31 -15.52 0.27
CA LEU A 113 -23.46 -15.96 -0.85
C LEU A 113 -22.17 -15.15 -0.94
N PHE A 114 -22.25 -13.83 -0.74
CA PHE A 114 -21.08 -12.95 -0.80
C PHE A 114 -20.12 -13.22 0.35
N ASN A 115 -20.60 -13.38 1.57
CA ASN A 115 -19.73 -13.71 2.70
C ASN A 115 -19.09 -15.09 2.56
N ALA A 116 -19.87 -16.10 2.15
CA ALA A 116 -19.40 -17.48 2.07
C ALA A 116 -18.37 -17.71 0.95
N TYR A 117 -18.57 -17.09 -0.23
CA TYR A 117 -17.73 -17.34 -1.41
C TYR A 117 -16.76 -16.22 -1.75
N PHE A 118 -17.11 -14.95 -1.51
CA PHE A 118 -16.27 -13.82 -1.88
C PHE A 118 -15.45 -13.33 -0.69
N VAL A 119 -16.09 -12.82 0.37
CA VAL A 119 -15.37 -12.18 1.50
C VAL A 119 -14.42 -13.16 2.16
N LYS A 120 -14.89 -14.38 2.48
CA LYS A 120 -14.06 -15.42 3.11
C LYS A 120 -12.78 -15.76 2.32
N TYR A 121 -12.84 -15.67 0.99
CA TYR A 121 -11.72 -15.96 0.08
C TYR A 121 -11.23 -14.71 -0.65
N GLY A 122 -11.43 -13.51 -0.07
CA GLY A 122 -11.25 -12.25 -0.78
C GLY A 122 -9.85 -12.04 -1.35
N TRP A 123 -8.82 -12.43 -0.61
CA TRP A 123 -7.43 -12.36 -1.10
C TRP A 123 -7.15 -13.35 -2.23
N ALA A 124 -7.75 -14.54 -2.21
CA ALA A 124 -7.58 -15.53 -3.27
C ALA A 124 -8.18 -15.04 -4.59
N TRP A 125 -9.39 -14.46 -4.55
CA TRP A 125 -10.02 -13.83 -5.71
C TRP A 125 -9.20 -12.65 -6.23
N THR A 126 -8.76 -11.77 -5.33
CA THR A 126 -7.92 -10.61 -5.67
C THR A 126 -6.61 -11.05 -6.33
N SER A 127 -5.91 -12.00 -5.72
CA SER A 127 -4.64 -12.54 -6.19
C SER A 127 -4.78 -13.25 -7.53
N GLY A 128 -5.72 -14.18 -7.66
CA GLY A 128 -5.91 -14.95 -8.88
C GLY A 128 -6.21 -14.06 -10.08
N CYS A 129 -7.12 -13.10 -9.92
CA CYS A 129 -7.47 -12.18 -10.99
C CYS A 129 -6.37 -11.18 -11.30
N PHE A 130 -5.65 -10.69 -10.28
CA PHE A 130 -4.51 -9.80 -10.49
C PHE A 130 -3.36 -10.49 -11.21
N LEU A 131 -3.03 -11.73 -10.83
CA LEU A 131 -1.99 -12.52 -11.48
C LEU A 131 -2.36 -12.82 -12.94
N LEU A 132 -3.63 -13.15 -13.21
CA LEU A 132 -4.12 -13.35 -14.56
C LEU A 132 -4.00 -12.07 -15.40
N PHE A 133 -4.37 -10.93 -14.83
CA PHE A 133 -4.19 -9.61 -15.46
C PHE A 133 -2.72 -9.33 -15.76
N SER A 134 -1.83 -9.54 -14.77
CA SER A 134 -0.39 -9.33 -14.88
C SER A 134 0.22 -10.23 -15.95
N ALA A 135 -0.15 -11.51 -15.99
CA ALA A 135 0.30 -12.49 -16.97
C ALA A 135 -0.05 -12.05 -18.40
N PHE A 136 -1.30 -11.67 -18.65
CA PHE A 136 -1.66 -11.16 -19.98
C PHE A 136 -0.99 -9.81 -20.30
N SER A 137 -0.70 -8.99 -19.29
CA SER A 137 -0.06 -7.67 -19.49
C SER A 137 1.42 -7.77 -19.85
N SER A 138 2.04 -8.90 -19.51
CA SER A 138 3.45 -9.17 -19.79
C SER A 138 3.80 -9.14 -21.29
N THR A 139 2.82 -9.35 -22.17
CA THR A 139 3.01 -9.37 -23.63
C THR A 139 3.36 -7.99 -24.21
N TYR A 140 2.95 -6.89 -23.56
CA TYR A 140 3.26 -5.52 -24.03
C TYR A 140 3.92 -4.63 -22.96
N ARG A 141 3.95 -5.08 -21.70
CA ARG A 141 4.64 -4.38 -20.62
C ARG A 141 6.09 -4.89 -20.52
N SER A 142 7.03 -4.00 -20.21
CA SER A 142 8.44 -4.40 -20.00
C SER A 142 8.55 -5.45 -18.89
N LYS A 143 9.39 -6.47 -19.10
CA LYS A 143 9.68 -7.53 -18.10
C LYS A 143 10.01 -6.96 -16.72
N LYS A 144 10.76 -5.85 -16.65
CA LYS A 144 11.11 -5.17 -15.40
C LYS A 144 9.86 -4.66 -14.66
N LYS A 145 8.91 -4.06 -15.37
CA LYS A 145 7.67 -3.54 -14.77
C LYS A 145 6.73 -4.68 -14.35
N THR A 146 6.65 -5.75 -15.14
CA THR A 146 5.89 -6.95 -14.76
C THR A 146 6.45 -7.58 -13.49
N LEU A 147 7.78 -7.73 -13.41
CA LEU A 147 8.44 -8.24 -12.20
C LEU A 147 8.18 -7.34 -10.99
N ALA A 148 8.24 -6.01 -11.16
CA ALA A 148 7.92 -5.06 -10.10
C ALA A 148 6.49 -5.24 -9.57
N SER A 149 5.48 -5.41 -10.44
CA SER A 149 4.10 -5.69 -10.02
C SER A 149 3.97 -7.04 -9.30
N LEU A 150 4.65 -8.08 -9.78
CA LEU A 150 4.63 -9.40 -9.13
C LEU A 150 5.28 -9.37 -7.74
N LEU A 151 6.38 -8.64 -7.57
CA LEU A 151 7.01 -8.47 -6.26
C LEU A 151 6.12 -7.72 -5.28
N ARG A 152 5.40 -6.69 -5.73
CA ARG A 152 4.47 -5.94 -4.87
C ARG A 152 3.29 -6.79 -4.43
N TRP A 153 2.74 -7.60 -5.33
CA TRP A 153 1.73 -8.62 -4.99
C TRP A 153 2.27 -9.66 -4.00
N PHE A 154 3.50 -10.13 -4.20
CA PHE A 154 4.13 -11.09 -3.30
C PHE A 154 4.29 -10.49 -1.89
N LEU A 155 4.80 -9.26 -1.78
CA LEU A 155 4.94 -8.56 -0.51
C LEU A 155 3.58 -8.31 0.17
N ALA A 156 2.55 -7.96 -0.60
CA ALA A 156 1.19 -7.83 -0.08
C ALA A 156 0.66 -9.17 0.47
N SER A 157 0.90 -10.26 -0.27
CA SER A 157 0.52 -11.61 0.15
C SER A 157 1.25 -12.04 1.41
N MET A 158 2.55 -11.74 1.51
CA MET A 158 3.35 -12.01 2.71
C MET A 158 2.83 -11.24 3.90
N TYR A 159 2.50 -9.95 3.74
CA TYR A 159 1.88 -9.17 4.80
C TYR A 159 0.59 -9.80 5.31
N TRP A 160 -0.36 -10.08 4.40
CA TRP A 160 -1.63 -10.70 4.78
C TRP A 160 -1.42 -12.06 5.46
N TYR A 161 -0.51 -12.87 4.92
CA TYR A 161 -0.20 -14.19 5.47
C TYR A 161 0.41 -14.08 6.87
N ILE A 162 1.38 -13.20 7.11
CA ILE A 162 2.01 -12.99 8.42
C ILE A 162 0.99 -12.54 9.46
N VAL A 163 0.08 -11.63 9.09
CA VAL A 163 -0.91 -11.10 10.03
C VAL A 163 -1.99 -12.13 10.39
N THR A 164 -2.40 -12.96 9.43
CA THR A 164 -3.60 -13.82 9.58
C THR A 164 -3.31 -15.31 9.78
N GLN A 165 -2.12 -15.79 9.43
CA GLN A 165 -1.80 -17.23 9.41
C GLN A 165 -0.83 -17.63 10.52
N ARG A 166 -0.73 -18.94 10.75
CA ARG A 166 0.10 -19.55 11.81
C ARG A 166 1.57 -19.68 11.41
N PHE A 167 2.22 -18.58 11.04
CA PHE A 167 3.62 -18.64 10.58
C PHE A 167 4.61 -18.87 11.74
N PHE A 168 4.33 -18.34 12.94
CA PHE A 168 5.17 -18.49 14.14
C PHE A 168 4.37 -18.88 15.40
N GLY A 169 3.34 -19.71 15.26
CA GLY A 169 2.40 -20.04 16.35
C GLY A 169 1.02 -19.43 16.12
N PRO A 170 0.27 -19.03 17.17
CA PRO A 170 -1.03 -18.38 16.98
C PRO A 170 -0.91 -17.14 16.08
N PRO A 171 -1.89 -16.91 15.17
CA PRO A 171 -1.93 -15.72 14.32
C PRO A 171 -1.76 -14.43 15.13
N ILE A 172 -1.26 -13.36 14.52
CA ILE A 172 -1.13 -12.05 15.20
C ILE A 172 -2.49 -11.59 15.74
N THR A 173 -3.56 -11.85 15.01
CA THR A 173 -4.93 -11.57 15.46
C THR A 173 -5.29 -12.32 16.75
N ASP A 174 -4.98 -13.62 16.87
CA ASP A 174 -5.23 -14.40 18.08
C ASP A 174 -4.31 -13.97 19.24
N ARG A 175 -3.09 -13.51 18.95
CA ARG A 175 -2.21 -12.94 19.98
C ARG A 175 -2.79 -11.66 20.56
N VAL A 176 -3.27 -10.75 19.71
CA VAL A 176 -3.98 -9.54 20.17
C VAL A 176 -5.22 -9.92 20.97
N TYR A 177 -5.96 -10.94 20.53
CA TYR A 177 -7.15 -11.43 21.22
C TYR A 177 -6.83 -11.90 22.64
N ILE A 178 -5.73 -12.63 22.83
CA ILE A 178 -5.29 -13.10 24.15
C ILE A 178 -4.71 -11.96 25.00
N LEU A 179 -3.85 -11.12 24.41
CA LEU A 179 -3.23 -9.99 25.10
C LEU A 179 -4.25 -8.98 25.64
N SER A 180 -5.40 -8.88 24.99
CA SER A 180 -6.54 -8.05 25.43
C SER A 180 -7.45 -8.75 26.44
N GLY A 181 -7.08 -9.94 26.92
CA GLY A 181 -7.80 -10.68 27.96
C GLY A 181 -8.68 -11.82 27.46
N GLY A 182 -8.54 -12.24 26.20
CA GLY A 182 -9.27 -13.38 25.64
C GLY A 182 -8.69 -14.73 26.10
N ALA A 183 -9.56 -15.66 26.44
CA ALA A 183 -9.15 -16.99 26.89
C ALA A 183 -10.13 -18.09 26.43
N CYS A 184 -9.60 -19.32 26.33
CA CYS A 184 -10.40 -20.51 26.08
C CYS A 184 -10.83 -21.16 27.40
N SER A 185 -12.03 -21.74 27.42
CA SER A 185 -12.52 -22.54 28.55
C SER A 185 -11.72 -23.82 28.78
N LEU A 186 -10.99 -24.28 27.76
CA LEU A 186 -10.14 -25.46 27.84
C LEU A 186 -8.70 -25.05 28.15
N PRO A 187 -8.04 -25.70 29.13
CA PRO A 187 -6.67 -25.37 29.51
C PRO A 187 -5.66 -25.68 28.39
N GLY A 188 -4.61 -24.86 28.30
CA GLY A 188 -3.50 -25.08 27.35
C GLY A 188 -3.83 -24.75 25.88
N ILE A 189 -4.95 -24.09 25.60
CA ILE A 189 -5.31 -23.62 24.26
C ILE A 189 -5.21 -22.10 24.19
N TYR A 190 -4.33 -21.63 23.31
CA TYR A 190 -4.00 -20.22 23.12
C TYR A 190 -4.33 -19.76 21.70
N ASP A 191 -5.41 -20.28 21.12
CA ASP A 191 -5.89 -19.85 19.82
C ASP A 191 -7.39 -20.11 19.68
N SER A 192 -8.10 -19.15 19.11
CA SER A 192 -9.58 -19.11 19.11
C SER A 192 -10.17 -20.23 18.24
N TYR A 193 -9.47 -20.58 17.15
CA TYR A 193 -9.87 -21.63 16.22
C TYR A 193 -9.81 -23.03 16.85
N SER A 194 -8.70 -23.39 17.50
CA SER A 194 -8.53 -24.68 18.15
C SER A 194 -9.46 -24.82 19.34
N CYS A 195 -9.74 -23.72 20.05
CA CYS A 195 -10.71 -23.71 21.14
C CYS A 195 -12.09 -24.15 20.63
N LYS A 196 -12.63 -23.44 19.62
CA LYS A 196 -13.93 -23.76 19.00
C LYS A 196 -13.97 -25.17 18.40
N ARG A 197 -12.89 -25.59 17.73
CA ARG A 197 -12.80 -26.92 17.10
C ARG A 197 -12.81 -28.07 18.12
N LYS A 198 -12.27 -27.83 19.33
CA LYS A 198 -12.28 -28.82 20.43
C LYS A 198 -13.54 -28.71 21.31
N GLY A 199 -14.55 -27.93 20.91
CA GLY A 199 -15.77 -27.72 21.68
C GLY A 199 -15.61 -26.78 22.88
N GLY A 200 -14.48 -26.07 22.98
CA GLY A 200 -14.26 -25.04 23.99
C GLY A 200 -15.01 -23.76 23.66
N LEU A 201 -15.37 -23.02 24.71
CA LEU A 201 -15.96 -21.70 24.63
C LEU A 201 -14.85 -20.66 24.77
N TRP A 202 -14.85 -19.66 23.89
CA TRP A 202 -13.93 -18.52 23.98
C TRP A 202 -14.65 -17.35 24.64
N PHE A 203 -13.99 -16.68 25.58
CA PHE A 203 -14.56 -15.56 26.32
C PHE A 203 -13.53 -14.44 26.53
N GLY A 204 -14.04 -13.21 26.65
CA GLY A 204 -13.22 -12.01 26.84
C GLY A 204 -12.36 -11.66 25.62
N GLY A 205 -11.57 -10.59 25.76
CA GLY A 205 -10.62 -10.13 24.75
C GLY A 205 -11.24 -9.33 23.60
N HIS A 206 -10.36 -8.81 22.76
CA HIS A 206 -10.64 -7.98 21.60
C HIS A 206 -10.43 -8.76 20.31
N ASP A 207 -11.52 -9.08 19.60
CA ASP A 207 -11.47 -9.81 18.33
C ASP A 207 -11.22 -8.85 17.15
N LEU A 208 -10.06 -8.96 16.53
CA LEU A 208 -9.70 -8.14 15.38
C LEU A 208 -10.60 -8.49 14.18
N SER A 209 -11.30 -7.51 13.58
CA SER A 209 -12.15 -7.79 12.43
C SER A 209 -11.34 -8.22 11.19
N GLY A 210 -11.23 -9.53 11.00
CA GLY A 210 -10.51 -10.13 9.87
C GLY A 210 -11.14 -9.80 8.51
N HIS A 211 -12.47 -9.61 8.46
CA HIS A 211 -13.15 -9.17 7.24
C HIS A 211 -12.78 -7.75 6.86
N CYS A 212 -12.83 -6.79 7.79
CA CYS A 212 -12.40 -5.42 7.51
C CYS A 212 -10.95 -5.37 7.04
N LEU A 213 -10.06 -6.07 7.74
CA LEU A 213 -8.65 -6.21 7.35
C LEU A 213 -8.52 -6.71 5.91
N LEU A 214 -9.16 -7.84 5.61
CA LEU A 214 -9.05 -8.52 4.31
C LEU A 214 -9.61 -7.67 3.17
N LEU A 215 -10.78 -7.04 3.38
CA LEU A 215 -11.47 -6.23 2.38
C LEU A 215 -10.67 -4.96 2.08
N ILE A 216 -10.21 -4.24 3.10
CA ILE A 216 -9.43 -3.02 2.92
C ILE A 216 -8.06 -3.33 2.29
N HIS A 217 -7.37 -4.37 2.79
CA HIS A 217 -6.08 -4.80 2.22
C HIS A 217 -6.21 -5.14 0.74
N SER A 218 -7.21 -5.94 0.38
CA SER A 218 -7.48 -6.34 -1.01
C SER A 218 -7.84 -5.13 -1.88
N SER A 219 -8.70 -4.26 -1.38
CA SER A 219 -9.22 -3.12 -2.13
C SER A 219 -8.17 -2.02 -2.35
N LEU A 220 -7.35 -1.69 -1.35
CA LEU A 220 -6.25 -0.73 -1.50
C LEU A 220 -5.13 -1.27 -2.39
N PHE A 221 -4.82 -2.57 -2.31
CA PHE A 221 -3.86 -3.19 -3.24
C PHE A 221 -4.35 -3.07 -4.69
N LEU A 222 -5.62 -3.40 -4.96
CA LEU A 222 -6.21 -3.24 -6.29
C LEU A 222 -6.25 -1.78 -6.73
N TRP A 223 -6.60 -0.87 -5.82
CA TRP A 223 -6.65 0.56 -6.13
C TRP A 223 -5.32 1.06 -6.67
N GLU A 224 -4.20 0.71 -6.03
CA GLU A 224 -2.85 1.12 -6.45
C GLU A 224 -2.43 0.47 -7.77
N GLU A 225 -2.60 -0.84 -7.92
CA GLU A 225 -2.14 -1.53 -9.14
C GLU A 225 -2.98 -1.19 -10.37
N LEU A 226 -4.28 -0.87 -10.21
CA LEU A 226 -5.18 -0.55 -11.31
C LEU A 226 -5.11 0.92 -11.74
N GLN A 227 -4.40 1.80 -11.02
CA GLN A 227 -4.23 3.21 -11.41
C GLN A 227 -3.68 3.37 -12.84
N VAL A 228 -2.80 2.46 -13.26
CA VAL A 228 -2.22 2.48 -14.62
C VAL A 228 -3.30 2.44 -15.72
N LEU A 229 -4.46 1.84 -15.43
CA LEU A 229 -5.60 1.77 -16.36
C LEU A 229 -6.40 3.06 -16.42
N LEU A 230 -6.40 3.81 -15.33
CA LEU A 230 -7.16 5.06 -15.20
C LEU A 230 -6.36 6.25 -15.72
N PHE A 231 -5.04 6.24 -15.54
CA PHE A 231 -4.18 7.40 -15.78
C PHE A 231 -3.21 7.25 -16.98
N ASP A 232 -2.94 6.04 -17.48
CA ASP A 232 -2.16 5.84 -18.72
C ASP A 232 -3.05 5.42 -19.90
N ALA A 233 -3.45 6.40 -20.71
CA ALA A 233 -4.30 6.20 -21.89
C ALA A 233 -3.69 5.23 -22.93
N ARG A 234 -2.35 5.10 -22.99
CA ARG A 234 -1.69 4.16 -23.92
C ARG A 234 -1.91 2.73 -23.45
N VAL A 235 -1.67 2.48 -22.16
CA VAL A 235 -1.90 1.16 -21.54
C VAL A 235 -3.37 0.78 -21.63
N TYR A 236 -4.28 1.70 -21.30
CA TYR A 236 -5.72 1.50 -21.44
C TYR A 236 -6.10 1.08 -22.87
N LYS A 237 -5.63 1.79 -23.90
CA LYS A 237 -5.93 1.48 -25.30
C LYS A 237 -5.40 0.10 -25.73
N HIS A 238 -4.23 -0.32 -25.25
CA HIS A 238 -3.72 -1.66 -25.53
C HIS A 238 -4.57 -2.75 -24.87
N ILE A 239 -4.98 -2.55 -23.62
CA ILE A 239 -5.80 -3.49 -22.88
C ILE A 239 -7.18 -3.66 -23.50
N GLN A 240 -7.81 -2.57 -23.95
CA GLN A 240 -9.13 -2.61 -24.56
C GLN A 240 -9.18 -3.37 -25.89
N ARG A 241 -8.04 -3.53 -26.57
CA ARG A 241 -7.95 -4.34 -27.79
C ARG A 241 -7.97 -5.84 -27.51
N SER A 242 -7.46 -6.27 -26.36
CA SER A 242 -7.48 -7.69 -25.97
C SER A 242 -8.78 -8.03 -25.27
N PHE A 243 -9.53 -8.99 -25.82
CA PHE A 243 -10.77 -9.47 -25.21
C PHE A 243 -10.56 -9.95 -23.77
N TRP A 244 -9.54 -10.79 -23.54
CA TRP A 244 -9.24 -11.34 -22.22
C TRP A 244 -8.89 -10.26 -21.22
N GLN A 245 -7.97 -9.34 -21.58
CA GLN A 245 -7.55 -8.30 -20.65
C GLN A 245 -8.65 -7.30 -20.32
N ARG A 246 -9.47 -6.94 -21.31
CA ARG A 246 -10.62 -6.07 -21.10
C ARG A 246 -11.58 -6.66 -20.08
N ASN A 247 -11.92 -7.95 -20.23
CA ASN A 247 -12.86 -8.62 -19.33
C ASN A 247 -12.24 -8.83 -17.93
N VAL A 248 -10.96 -9.21 -17.84
CA VAL A 248 -10.27 -9.34 -16.54
C VAL A 248 -10.19 -7.99 -15.83
N SER A 249 -9.89 -6.91 -16.55
CA SER A 249 -9.84 -5.56 -15.97
C SER A 249 -11.20 -5.13 -15.43
N LYS A 250 -12.28 -5.36 -16.19
CA LYS A 250 -13.65 -5.12 -15.71
C LYS A 250 -13.97 -5.92 -14.46
N PHE A 251 -13.61 -7.20 -14.44
CA PHE A 251 -13.82 -8.05 -13.28
C PHE A 251 -13.06 -7.57 -12.04
N LEU A 252 -11.82 -7.10 -12.20
CA LEU A 252 -11.04 -6.51 -11.11
C LEU A 252 -11.67 -5.23 -10.54
N PHE A 253 -12.20 -4.35 -11.39
CA PHE A 253 -12.96 -3.18 -10.92
C PHE A 253 -14.28 -3.59 -10.24
N SER A 254 -14.96 -4.62 -10.73
CA SER A 254 -16.15 -5.18 -10.06
C SER A 254 -15.82 -5.79 -8.70
N LEU A 255 -14.70 -6.52 -8.57
CA LEU A 255 -14.23 -7.04 -7.29
C LEU A 255 -13.89 -5.91 -6.33
N TRP A 256 -13.20 -4.88 -6.79
CA TRP A 256 -12.90 -3.69 -5.99
C TRP A 256 -14.17 -3.02 -5.46
N GLY A 257 -15.19 -2.81 -6.31
CA GLY A 257 -16.49 -2.31 -5.88
C GLY A 257 -17.21 -3.24 -4.90
N LEU A 258 -17.13 -4.55 -5.13
CA LEU A 258 -17.69 -5.56 -4.22
C LEU A 258 -17.00 -5.53 -2.84
N TRP A 259 -15.68 -5.37 -2.78
CA TRP A 259 -14.95 -5.27 -1.51
C TRP A 259 -15.40 -4.06 -0.71
N TRP A 260 -15.60 -2.93 -1.38
CA TRP A 260 -16.11 -1.74 -0.72
C TRP A 260 -17.56 -1.93 -0.24
N TRP A 261 -18.44 -2.49 -1.08
CA TRP A 261 -19.81 -2.80 -0.67
C TRP A 261 -19.86 -3.72 0.56
N MET A 262 -19.05 -4.79 0.55
CA MET A 262 -19.00 -5.72 1.67
C MET A 262 -18.37 -5.09 2.91
N LEU A 263 -17.50 -4.08 2.78
CA LEU A 263 -16.98 -3.33 3.91
C LEU A 263 -18.09 -2.50 4.58
N ILE A 264 -18.98 -1.87 3.79
CA ILE A 264 -20.16 -1.17 4.31
C ILE A 264 -21.02 -2.15 5.12
N MET A 265 -21.39 -3.29 4.52
CA MET A 265 -22.22 -4.31 5.18
C MET A 265 -21.55 -4.86 6.45
N THR A 266 -20.23 -5.08 6.41
CA THR A 266 -19.45 -5.56 7.56
C THR A 266 -19.48 -4.56 8.71
N SER A 267 -19.30 -3.27 8.42
CA SER A 267 -19.25 -2.20 9.40
C SER A 267 -20.63 -1.91 10.03
N ILE A 268 -21.72 -2.17 9.29
CA ILE A 268 -23.08 -1.95 9.79
C ILE A 268 -23.60 -3.13 10.62
N TYR A 269 -23.28 -4.39 10.26
CA TYR A 269 -24.02 -5.54 10.79
C TYR A 269 -23.22 -6.54 11.62
N PHE A 270 -21.88 -6.56 11.55
CA PHE A 270 -21.11 -7.72 12.03
C PHE A 270 -20.14 -7.44 13.18
N HIS A 271 -19.76 -6.19 13.41
CA HIS A 271 -18.72 -5.85 14.37
C HIS A 271 -19.05 -4.57 15.14
N ASN A 272 -18.56 -4.49 16.37
CA ASN A 272 -18.57 -3.23 17.12
C ASN A 272 -17.53 -2.25 16.54
N PHE A 273 -17.60 -1.00 17.00
CA PHE A 273 -16.71 0.07 16.54
C PHE A 273 -15.21 -0.28 16.72
N TYR A 274 -14.83 -0.80 17.89
CA TYR A 274 -13.42 -1.07 18.19
C TYR A 274 -12.85 -2.21 17.34
N GLU A 275 -13.60 -3.30 17.17
CA GLU A 275 -13.22 -4.44 16.32
C GLU A 275 -13.05 -3.99 14.87
N THR A 276 -13.98 -3.18 14.38
CA THR A 276 -13.94 -2.61 13.03
C THR A 276 -12.75 -1.65 12.85
N LEU A 277 -12.50 -0.78 13.83
CA LEU A 277 -11.38 0.16 13.82
C LEU A 277 -10.03 -0.56 13.79
N SER A 278 -9.83 -1.54 14.67
CA SER A 278 -8.59 -2.33 14.69
C SER A 278 -8.37 -3.09 13.38
N GLY A 279 -9.43 -3.72 12.83
CA GLY A 279 -9.36 -4.41 11.54
C GLY A 279 -9.03 -3.45 10.39
N THR A 280 -9.56 -2.23 10.45
CA THR A 280 -9.26 -1.15 9.51
C THR A 280 -7.79 -0.76 9.57
N LEU A 281 -7.25 -0.46 10.76
CA LEU A 281 -5.83 -0.11 10.92
C LEU A 281 -4.90 -1.21 10.38
N CYS A 282 -5.19 -2.48 10.69
CA CYS A 282 -4.44 -3.61 10.13
C CYS A 282 -4.64 -3.75 8.61
N GLY A 283 -5.79 -3.42 8.05
CA GLY A 283 -6.02 -3.41 6.60
C GLY A 283 -5.16 -2.35 5.88
N TYR A 284 -5.01 -1.17 6.48
CA TYR A 284 -4.20 -0.07 5.95
C TYR A 284 -2.69 -0.30 6.07
N GLY A 285 -2.25 -1.11 7.03
CA GLY A 285 -0.83 -1.23 7.41
C GLY A 285 0.09 -1.46 6.21
N PHE A 286 -0.19 -2.46 5.37
CA PHE A 286 0.61 -2.71 4.17
C PHE A 286 0.58 -1.54 3.20
N TRP A 287 -0.60 -0.99 2.92
CA TRP A 287 -0.74 0.09 1.96
C TRP A 287 0.07 1.32 2.38
N PHE A 288 -0.03 1.71 3.65
CA PHE A 288 0.68 2.85 4.19
C PHE A 288 2.20 2.61 4.17
N ILE A 289 2.66 1.50 4.75
CA ILE A 289 4.09 1.19 4.83
C ILE A 289 4.69 1.05 3.42
N ALA A 290 4.05 0.27 2.55
CA ALA A 290 4.60 -0.05 1.24
C ALA A 290 4.39 1.09 0.23
N TYR A 291 3.15 1.51 -0.05
CA TYR A 291 2.84 2.44 -1.13
C TYR A 291 3.03 3.92 -0.78
N VAL A 292 2.92 4.28 0.50
CA VAL A 292 3.04 5.68 0.92
C VAL A 292 4.45 6.00 1.42
N VAL A 293 5.11 5.08 2.13
CA VAL A 293 6.44 5.31 2.72
C VAL A 293 7.59 4.71 1.89
N ILE A 294 7.55 3.41 1.56
CA ILE A 294 8.71 2.71 0.99
C ILE A 294 8.82 2.89 -0.54
N TYR A 295 7.75 2.63 -1.30
CA TYR A 295 7.79 2.61 -2.75
C TYR A 295 8.09 3.95 -3.43
N PRO A 296 7.65 5.11 -2.92
CA PRO A 296 8.07 6.40 -3.46
C PRO A 296 9.57 6.64 -3.36
N ASN A 297 10.21 6.03 -2.35
CA ASN A 297 11.61 6.24 -2.00
C ASN A 297 12.51 5.07 -2.45
N THR A 298 11.98 4.07 -3.16
CA THR A 298 12.73 2.91 -3.66
C THR A 298 12.65 2.81 -5.18
N LEU A 299 13.80 2.54 -5.82
CA LEU A 299 13.88 2.42 -7.27
C LEU A 299 13.17 1.15 -7.80
N PHE A 300 13.13 0.09 -6.99
CA PHE A 300 12.55 -1.20 -7.35
C PHE A 300 12.05 -1.93 -6.09
N PRO A 301 10.82 -2.49 -6.09
CA PRO A 301 9.84 -2.48 -7.19
C PRO A 301 9.24 -1.11 -7.47
N GLY A 302 9.32 -0.16 -6.52
CA GLY A 302 8.86 1.22 -6.69
C GLY A 302 7.34 1.34 -6.86
N THR A 303 6.88 2.55 -7.17
CA THR A 303 5.45 2.82 -7.42
C THR A 303 4.95 2.22 -8.75
N PRO A 304 3.64 1.94 -8.89
CA PRO A 304 3.06 1.27 -10.06
C PRO A 304 3.31 1.85 -11.46
#